data_AF-A0A7Y9DQQ3-F1
#
_entry.id   AF-A0A7Y9DQQ3-F1
#
_cell.length_a   1.000
_cell.length_b   1.000
_cell.length_c   1.000
_cell.angle_alpha   90.00
_cell.angle_beta   90.00
_cell.angle_gamma   90.00
#
_symmetry.space_group_name_H-M   'P 1'
#
loop_
_entity.id
_entity.type
_entity.pdbx_description
1 polymer ?
#
loop_
_entity_poly.entity_id
_entity_poly.type
_entity_poly.pdbx_seq_one_letter_code
_entity_poly.pdbx_strand_id
1 'polypeptide(L)'
;MPGVTPINVFAGKAAGEAASMQGFEMLFYGTGSTLYDPGQDKWNVGSPEFVDSLRFIKTIFDEKLAPDPSVALDAQVGTRVQEEFLPGGTLAIDLDGSWVSSTWLDTGGAPWPQWNDVMGQAPMPTKDGSGDGKISMSGGWTWAMTKNASNADDAWKVISTLTSFDNNLRYNINSAAVAVRKDVAADPTYTGSNPTLEFFSSLVPVTQYRPAEHRLPAGVQRDPGRDGGRRHRSGQPRRGREGLRRGRQGHRRRGQDRDAVSRREEFRWPR
;
A
#
# COMPACT_ATOMS: atom_id res chain seq x y z
N MET A 1 6.11 21.48 -23.47
CA MET A 1 7.01 20.77 -24.40
C MET A 1 6.16 19.79 -25.19
N PRO A 2 6.13 19.84 -26.53
CA PRO A 2 5.35 18.86 -27.31
C PRO A 2 5.82 17.43 -27.01
N GLY A 3 4.90 16.50 -26.77
CA GLY A 3 5.22 15.08 -26.57
C GLY A 3 5.68 14.67 -25.16
N VAL A 4 5.70 15.58 -24.19
CA VAL A 4 6.03 15.27 -22.79
C VAL A 4 4.76 15.28 -21.95
N THR A 5 4.52 14.20 -21.19
CA THR A 5 3.44 14.10 -20.22
C THR A 5 3.76 14.98 -19.01
N PRO A 6 2.90 15.94 -18.61
CA PRO A 6 3.19 16.84 -17.50
C PRO A 6 3.41 16.16 -16.14
N ILE A 7 2.52 15.28 -15.70
CA ILE A 7 2.59 14.71 -14.35
C ILE A 7 2.05 13.28 -14.29
N ASN A 8 2.75 12.39 -13.59
CA ASN A 8 2.20 11.10 -13.19
C ASN A 8 1.61 11.23 -11.77
N VAL A 9 0.33 10.89 -11.65
CA VAL A 9 -0.35 10.66 -10.39
C VAL A 9 -1.01 9.30 -10.52
N PHE A 10 -0.59 8.36 -9.67
CA PHE A 10 -1.10 7.00 -9.72
C PHE A 10 -2.60 6.97 -9.51
N ALA A 11 -3.30 6.23 -10.37
CA ALA A 11 -4.75 6.09 -10.31
C ALA A 11 -5.17 4.70 -10.77
N GLY A 12 -6.42 4.34 -10.45
CA GLY A 12 -7.00 3.08 -10.86
C GLY A 12 -6.61 1.90 -9.97
N LYS A 13 -7.39 0.82 -10.11
CA LYS A 13 -7.29 -0.36 -9.24
C LYS A 13 -5.98 -1.13 -9.42
N ALA A 14 -5.43 -1.14 -10.64
CA ALA A 14 -4.27 -1.95 -10.98
C ALA A 14 -2.98 -1.45 -10.30
N ALA A 15 -2.85 -0.14 -10.09
CA ALA A 15 -1.72 0.46 -9.38
C ALA A 15 -1.75 0.21 -7.85
N GLY A 16 -2.85 -0.36 -7.32
CA GLY A 16 -2.95 -0.79 -5.92
C GLY A 16 -2.68 0.34 -4.93
N GLU A 17 -1.72 0.11 -4.02
CA GLU A 17 -1.34 1.09 -3.00
C GLU A 17 -0.86 2.42 -3.60
N ALA A 18 -0.19 2.41 -4.76
CA ALA A 18 0.29 3.63 -5.38
C ALA A 18 -0.89 4.58 -5.68
N ALA A 19 -2.00 4.05 -6.21
CA ALA A 19 -3.19 4.86 -6.48
C ALA A 19 -3.84 5.44 -5.22
N SER A 20 -3.88 4.68 -4.12
CA SER A 20 -4.46 5.18 -2.88
C SER A 20 -3.52 6.13 -2.15
N MET A 21 -2.29 5.70 -1.84
CA MET A 21 -1.37 6.44 -0.97
C MET A 21 -0.68 7.59 -1.70
N GLN A 22 0.00 7.30 -2.81
CA GLN A 22 0.79 8.29 -3.55
C GLN A 22 -0.14 9.20 -4.38
N GLY A 23 -1.18 8.64 -4.99
CA GLY A 23 -2.14 9.39 -5.79
C GLY A 23 -3.16 10.17 -4.95
N PHE A 24 -4.11 9.45 -4.35
CA PHE A 24 -5.27 10.07 -3.72
C PHE A 24 -4.98 10.70 -2.35
N GLU A 25 -4.31 9.97 -1.44
CA GLU A 25 -4.10 10.42 -0.06
C GLU A 25 -3.11 11.59 0.03
N MET A 26 -2.07 11.67 -0.83
CA MET A 26 -1.21 12.86 -0.90
C MET A 26 -2.01 14.13 -1.19
N LEU A 27 -2.97 14.07 -2.12
CA LEU A 27 -3.85 15.19 -2.46
C LEU A 27 -4.83 15.49 -1.33
N PHE A 28 -5.51 14.46 -0.83
CA PHE A 28 -6.56 14.59 0.17
C PHE A 28 -6.03 15.03 1.53
N TYR A 29 -4.89 14.50 1.95
CA TYR A 29 -4.29 14.87 3.23
C TYR A 29 -3.58 16.22 3.13
N GLY A 30 -3.17 16.61 1.92
CA GLY A 30 -2.72 17.97 1.63
C GLY A 30 -3.79 19.04 1.85
N THR A 31 -5.06 18.70 2.02
CA THR A 31 -6.12 19.65 2.40
C THR A 31 -6.28 19.78 3.92
N GLY A 32 -5.50 19.06 4.73
CA GLY A 32 -5.67 18.95 6.18
C GLY A 32 -6.77 17.98 6.63
N SER A 33 -7.44 17.29 5.70
CA SER A 33 -8.41 16.24 6.00
C SER A 33 -7.76 14.86 6.04
N THR A 34 -8.41 13.88 6.66
CA THR A 34 -7.94 12.48 6.66
C THR A 34 -9.08 11.52 6.35
N LEU A 35 -8.75 10.29 5.94
CA LEU A 35 -9.74 9.26 5.60
C LEU A 35 -10.57 8.81 6.80
N TYR A 36 -10.03 8.95 8.01
CA TYR A 36 -10.65 8.43 9.21
C TYR A 36 -10.40 9.35 10.41
N ASP A 37 -11.49 9.77 11.05
CA ASP A 37 -11.47 10.53 12.30
C ASP A 37 -11.52 9.55 13.49
N PRO A 38 -10.42 9.37 14.24
CA PRO A 38 -10.40 8.48 15.40
C PRO A 38 -11.18 9.00 16.60
N GLY A 39 -11.41 10.31 16.69
CA GLY A 39 -12.21 10.93 17.76
C GLY A 39 -13.71 10.73 17.55
N GLN A 40 -14.16 10.60 16.31
CA GLN A 40 -15.57 10.38 15.96
C GLN A 40 -15.89 8.94 15.53
N ASP A 41 -14.89 8.07 15.46
CA ASP A 41 -14.99 6.73 14.90
C ASP A 41 -15.64 6.69 13.50
N LYS A 42 -15.25 7.62 12.63
CA LYS A 42 -15.95 7.89 11.37
C LYS A 42 -15.01 7.98 10.18
N TRP A 43 -15.44 7.35 9.08
CA TRP A 43 -14.80 7.48 7.78
C TRP A 43 -15.25 8.75 7.05
N ASN A 44 -14.29 9.46 6.49
CA ASN A 44 -14.50 10.61 5.64
C ASN A 44 -14.47 10.18 4.16
N VAL A 45 -15.63 9.83 3.62
CA VAL A 45 -15.80 9.27 2.26
C VAL A 45 -16.57 10.20 1.32
N GLY A 46 -16.72 11.47 1.67
CA GLY A 46 -17.54 12.40 0.88
C GLY A 46 -17.52 13.85 1.38
N SER A 47 -16.50 14.26 2.13
CA SER A 47 -16.27 15.67 2.42
C SER A 47 -16.00 16.47 1.15
N PRO A 48 -16.20 17.79 1.16
CA PRO A 48 -15.79 18.67 0.07
C PRO A 48 -14.33 18.44 -0.35
N GLU A 49 -13.42 18.25 0.61
CA GLU A 49 -12.00 17.99 0.39
C GLU A 49 -11.73 16.66 -0.32
N PHE A 50 -12.50 15.62 0.03
CA PHE A 50 -12.43 14.32 -0.65
C PHE A 50 -12.86 14.46 -2.12
N VAL A 51 -13.97 15.16 -2.35
CA VAL A 51 -14.49 15.41 -3.71
C VAL A 51 -13.54 16.28 -4.52
N ASP A 52 -12.93 17.30 -3.91
CA ASP A 52 -11.95 18.17 -4.56
C ASP A 52 -10.71 17.39 -4.99
N SER A 53 -10.23 16.46 -4.17
CA SER A 53 -9.08 15.61 -4.49
C SER A 53 -9.37 14.69 -5.68
N LEU A 54 -10.57 14.08 -5.72
CA LEU A 54 -11.02 13.31 -6.88
C LEU A 54 -11.22 14.19 -8.12
N ARG A 55 -11.69 15.43 -7.94
CA ARG A 55 -11.84 16.39 -9.03
C ARG A 55 -10.49 16.77 -9.62
N PHE A 56 -9.46 16.98 -8.80
CA PHE A 56 -8.10 17.19 -9.27
C PHE A 56 -7.61 16.03 -10.13
N ILE A 57 -7.74 14.79 -9.64
CA ILE A 57 -7.37 13.59 -10.40
C ILE A 57 -8.15 13.55 -11.72
N LYS A 58 -9.46 13.80 -11.69
CA LYS A 58 -10.28 13.87 -12.91
C LYS A 58 -9.75 14.93 -13.89
N THR A 59 -9.44 16.13 -13.40
CA THR A 59 -8.94 17.24 -14.21
C THR A 59 -7.63 16.88 -14.92
N ILE A 60 -6.64 16.30 -14.22
CA ILE A 60 -5.37 15.97 -14.87
C ILE A 60 -5.52 14.90 -15.97
N PHE A 61 -6.50 14.00 -15.87
CA PHE A 61 -6.79 13.03 -16.94
C PHE A 61 -7.61 13.65 -18.08
N ASP A 62 -8.66 14.41 -17.77
CA ASP A 62 -9.51 15.08 -18.77
C ASP A 62 -8.73 16.08 -19.62
N GLU A 63 -7.81 16.82 -18.99
CA GLU A 63 -6.94 17.81 -19.63
C GLU A 63 -5.68 17.20 -20.25
N LYS A 64 -5.53 15.86 -20.21
CA LYS A 64 -4.38 15.12 -20.77
C LYS A 64 -3.03 15.57 -20.21
N LEU A 65 -3.01 15.89 -18.91
CA LEU A 65 -1.81 16.22 -18.15
C LEU A 65 -1.16 14.97 -17.51
N ALA A 66 -1.93 13.89 -17.36
CA ALA A 66 -1.47 12.58 -16.91
C ALA A 66 -1.21 11.63 -18.09
N PRO A 67 -0.51 10.48 -17.88
CA PRO A 67 -0.39 9.46 -18.91
C PRO A 67 -1.76 9.05 -19.46
N ASP A 68 -1.81 8.66 -20.73
CA ASP A 68 -3.07 8.20 -21.34
C ASP A 68 -3.70 7.10 -20.47
N PRO A 69 -5.03 7.08 -20.25
CA PRO A 69 -5.66 6.07 -19.40
C PRO A 69 -5.34 4.61 -19.78
N SER A 70 -5.06 4.31 -21.06
CA SER A 70 -4.61 2.98 -21.49
C SER A 70 -3.23 2.59 -20.96
N VAL A 71 -2.42 3.58 -20.59
CA VAL A 71 -1.11 3.44 -19.95
C VAL A 71 -1.24 3.57 -18.43
N ALA A 72 -1.95 4.58 -17.94
CA ALA A 72 -2.05 4.90 -16.52
C ALA A 72 -2.75 3.81 -15.69
N LEU A 73 -3.64 3.04 -16.32
CA LEU A 73 -4.37 1.94 -15.68
C LEU A 73 -3.67 0.58 -15.81
N ASP A 74 -2.48 0.55 -16.41
CA ASP A 74 -1.64 -0.65 -16.49
C ASP A 74 -1.01 -0.96 -15.11
N ALA A 75 -0.96 -2.23 -14.73
CA ALA A 75 -0.37 -2.66 -13.46
C ALA A 75 1.15 -2.39 -13.38
N GLN A 76 1.81 -2.15 -14.50
CA GLN A 76 3.24 -1.85 -14.62
C GLN A 76 3.52 -0.35 -14.77
N VAL A 77 2.52 0.53 -14.63
CA VAL A 77 2.73 1.99 -14.83
C VAL A 77 3.88 2.53 -13.97
N GLY A 78 4.03 2.09 -12.72
CA GLY A 78 5.15 2.50 -11.86
C GLY A 78 6.51 2.10 -12.42
N THR A 79 6.66 0.84 -12.83
CA THR A 79 7.88 0.36 -13.51
C THR A 79 8.17 1.17 -14.77
N ARG A 80 7.15 1.44 -15.60
CA ARG A 80 7.31 2.19 -16.84
C ARG A 80 7.69 3.65 -16.59
N VAL A 81 7.14 4.28 -15.55
CA VAL A 81 7.53 5.64 -15.14
C VAL A 81 9.03 5.67 -14.82
N GLN A 82 9.51 4.71 -14.03
CA GLN A 82 10.88 4.67 -13.54
C GLN A 82 11.89 4.21 -14.61
N GLU A 83 11.54 3.24 -15.46
CA GLU A 83 12.47 2.65 -16.43
C GLU A 83 12.38 3.26 -17.84
N GLU A 84 11.20 3.79 -18.22
CA GLU A 84 10.95 4.30 -19.58
C GLU A 84 10.72 5.81 -19.59
N PHE A 85 9.78 6.33 -18.80
CA PHE A 85 9.27 7.68 -19.02
C PHE A 85 10.21 8.77 -18.49
N LEU A 86 10.71 8.60 -17.26
CA LEU A 86 11.66 9.55 -16.66
C LEU A 86 13.02 9.49 -17.39
N PRO A 87 13.68 8.33 -17.57
CA PRO A 87 14.95 8.27 -18.31
C PRO A 87 14.81 8.68 -19.78
N GLY A 88 13.65 8.41 -20.39
CA GLY A 88 13.33 8.79 -21.77
C GLY A 88 12.94 10.26 -21.94
N GLY A 89 12.80 11.03 -20.86
CA GLY A 89 12.39 12.44 -20.92
C GLY A 89 10.97 12.66 -21.45
N THR A 90 10.09 11.66 -21.33
CA THR A 90 8.70 11.73 -21.80
C THR A 90 7.70 11.99 -20.67
N LEU A 91 8.17 12.10 -19.42
CA LEU A 91 7.42 12.54 -18.25
C LEU A 91 8.19 13.68 -17.55
N ALA A 92 7.49 14.76 -17.18
CA ALA A 92 8.11 15.92 -16.53
C ALA A 92 8.10 15.85 -15.00
N ILE A 93 7.01 15.37 -14.39
CA ILE A 93 6.86 15.25 -12.93
C ILE A 93 6.31 13.86 -12.60
N ASP A 94 6.86 13.24 -11.55
CA ASP A 94 6.32 12.03 -10.97
C ASP A 94 6.05 12.25 -9.47
N LEU A 95 4.82 11.96 -9.03
CA LEU A 95 4.45 11.99 -7.62
C LEU A 95 4.75 10.63 -6.99
N ASP A 96 5.99 10.43 -6.58
CA ASP A 96 6.49 9.15 -6.07
C ASP A 96 7.52 9.37 -4.94
N GLY A 97 8.07 8.29 -4.37
CA GLY A 97 8.87 8.30 -3.16
C GLY A 97 10.36 8.10 -3.36
N SER A 98 11.08 8.05 -2.22
CA SER A 98 12.54 7.91 -2.15
C SER A 98 13.13 6.74 -2.93
N TRP A 99 12.36 5.65 -3.06
CA TRP A 99 12.81 4.41 -3.70
C TRP A 99 13.05 4.53 -5.19
N VAL A 100 12.46 5.52 -5.88
CA VAL A 100 12.54 5.65 -7.34
C VAL A 100 13.98 5.65 -7.83
N SER A 101 14.85 6.39 -7.15
CA SER A 101 16.27 6.49 -7.54
C SER A 101 17.02 5.16 -7.47
N SER A 102 16.54 4.17 -6.70
CA SER A 102 17.17 2.84 -6.62
C SER A 102 17.16 2.09 -7.95
N THR A 103 16.17 2.37 -8.80
CA THR A 103 16.08 1.84 -10.18
C THR A 103 17.22 2.33 -11.06
N TRP A 104 17.74 3.54 -10.80
CA TRP A 104 18.72 4.22 -11.65
C TRP A 104 20.17 4.10 -11.18
N LEU A 105 20.39 3.54 -9.99
CA LEU A 105 21.73 3.20 -9.51
C LEU A 105 22.38 2.17 -10.43
N ASP A 106 23.71 2.06 -10.41
CA ASP A 106 24.46 1.06 -11.20
C ASP A 106 24.01 -0.38 -10.92
N THR A 107 23.46 -0.63 -9.73
CA THR A 107 22.91 -1.93 -9.29
C THR A 107 21.41 -2.08 -9.54
N GLY A 108 20.76 -1.05 -10.09
CA GLY A 108 19.31 -0.98 -10.31
C GLY A 108 18.85 -1.69 -11.58
N GLY A 109 17.53 -1.70 -11.80
CA GLY A 109 16.89 -2.34 -12.96
C GLY A 109 17.09 -1.59 -14.28
N ALA A 110 17.27 -0.27 -14.23
CA ALA A 110 17.53 0.59 -15.39
C ALA A 110 18.57 1.66 -15.04
N PRO A 111 19.87 1.29 -14.95
CA PRO A 111 20.93 2.23 -14.60
C PRO A 111 20.94 3.47 -15.51
N TRP A 112 20.92 4.65 -14.90
CA TRP A 112 20.86 5.92 -15.62
C TRP A 112 21.82 6.93 -14.98
N PRO A 113 23.13 6.89 -15.29
CA PRO A 113 24.15 7.64 -14.54
C PRO A 113 23.93 9.15 -14.42
N GLN A 114 23.22 9.76 -15.36
CA GLN A 114 22.93 11.19 -15.40
C GLN A 114 21.71 11.61 -14.57
N TRP A 115 20.98 10.66 -13.97
CA TRP A 115 19.71 10.93 -13.28
C TRP A 115 19.84 12.06 -12.24
N ASN A 116 20.94 12.09 -11.50
CA ASN A 116 21.16 13.08 -10.43
C ASN A 116 21.44 14.50 -10.96
N ASP A 117 21.92 14.64 -12.20
CA ASP A 117 22.18 15.95 -12.80
C ASP A 117 20.92 16.59 -13.40
N VAL A 118 19.89 15.78 -13.67
CA VAL A 118 18.70 16.20 -14.42
C VAL A 118 17.40 16.11 -13.61
N MET A 119 17.35 15.30 -12.56
CA MET A 119 16.18 15.13 -11.71
C MET A 119 16.23 16.07 -10.51
N GLY A 120 15.19 16.90 -10.35
CA GLY A 120 14.95 17.67 -9.14
C GLY A 120 13.96 16.99 -8.20
N GLN A 121 13.98 17.37 -6.93
CA GLN A 121 12.99 16.95 -5.93
C GLN A 121 12.25 18.17 -5.37
N ALA A 122 10.94 18.03 -5.16
CA ALA A 122 10.11 19.06 -4.56
C ALA A 122 9.13 18.40 -3.57
N PRO A 123 8.87 19.01 -2.41
CA PRO A 123 7.89 18.47 -1.48
C PRO A 123 6.49 18.61 -2.09
N MET A 124 5.58 17.67 -1.77
CA MET A 124 4.18 17.85 -2.13
C MET A 124 3.61 19.04 -1.33
N PRO A 125 3.00 20.04 -1.98
CA PRO A 125 2.44 21.18 -1.28
C PRO A 125 1.14 20.83 -0.56
N THR A 126 0.81 21.57 0.49
CA THR A 126 -0.57 21.62 0.99
C THR A 126 -1.44 22.47 0.06
N LYS A 127 -2.76 22.22 0.03
CA LYS A 127 -3.71 22.80 -0.93
C LYS A 127 -3.65 24.34 -0.97
N ASP A 128 -3.48 24.97 0.19
CA ASP A 128 -3.51 26.41 0.40
C ASP A 128 -2.23 26.96 1.06
N GLY A 129 -1.18 26.15 1.13
CA GLY A 129 0.06 26.51 1.83
C GLY A 129 -0.06 26.50 3.35
N SER A 130 -1.13 25.95 3.92
CA SER A 130 -1.29 25.78 5.38
C SER A 130 -0.25 24.85 6.00
N GLY A 131 -0.11 24.93 7.33
CA GLY A 131 0.88 24.18 8.10
C GLY A 131 2.31 24.58 7.71
N ASP A 132 3.16 23.58 7.48
CA ASP A 132 4.53 23.79 7.00
C ASP A 132 4.61 24.03 5.47
N GLY A 133 3.46 24.24 4.82
CA GLY A 133 3.33 24.42 3.37
C GLY A 133 3.52 23.14 2.56
N LYS A 134 3.73 21.99 3.22
CA LYS A 134 4.05 20.71 2.61
C LYS A 134 3.43 19.54 3.37
N ILE A 135 3.23 18.44 2.65
CA ILE A 135 2.73 17.17 3.17
C ILE A 135 3.60 16.02 2.66
N SER A 136 3.62 14.92 3.40
CA SER A 136 4.23 13.65 2.97
C SER A 136 3.36 12.49 3.43
N MET A 137 3.53 11.34 2.78
CA MET A 137 2.91 10.08 3.19
C MET A 137 3.99 9.03 3.41
N SER A 138 3.95 8.37 4.56
CA SER A 138 4.83 7.26 4.88
C SER A 138 4.07 5.95 4.71
N GLY A 139 4.55 5.17 3.74
CA GLY A 139 4.22 3.76 3.60
C GLY A 139 5.37 2.89 4.09
N GLY A 140 5.70 1.89 3.27
CA GLY A 140 6.80 0.97 3.52
C GLY A 140 6.32 -0.42 3.94
N TRP A 141 7.28 -1.29 4.15
CA TRP A 141 7.05 -2.70 4.44
C TRP A 141 7.41 -3.02 5.89
N THR A 142 6.62 -3.87 6.52
CA THR A 142 6.92 -4.42 7.84
C THR A 142 7.09 -5.92 7.77
N TRP A 143 8.00 -6.45 8.59
CA TRP A 143 8.09 -7.88 8.83
C TRP A 143 7.13 -8.27 9.94
N ALA A 144 6.24 -9.22 9.64
CA ALA A 144 5.26 -9.71 10.59
C ALA A 144 5.35 -11.23 10.72
N MET A 145 5.15 -11.73 11.93
CA MET A 145 4.99 -13.15 12.21
C MET A 145 3.53 -13.44 12.50
N THR A 146 2.97 -14.45 11.82
CA THR A 146 1.59 -14.86 12.09
C THR A 146 1.50 -15.54 13.46
N LYS A 147 0.36 -15.37 14.16
CA LYS A 147 0.10 -16.05 15.44
C LYS A 147 0.12 -17.59 15.36
N ASN A 148 0.00 -18.15 14.15
CA ASN A 148 -0.07 -19.58 13.90
C ASN A 148 1.25 -20.11 13.31
N ALA A 149 2.35 -19.37 13.40
CA ALA A 149 3.64 -19.81 12.91
C ALA A 149 4.01 -21.17 13.54
N SER A 150 4.27 -22.17 12.71
CA SER A 150 4.63 -23.53 13.16
C SER A 150 5.97 -23.57 13.91
N ASN A 151 6.83 -22.58 13.67
CA ASN A 151 8.10 -22.40 14.35
C ASN A 151 8.35 -20.90 14.58
N ALA A 152 7.82 -20.38 15.68
CA ALA A 152 7.89 -18.96 16.03
C ALA A 152 9.33 -18.51 16.33
N ASP A 153 10.14 -19.36 16.95
CA ASP A 153 11.52 -19.01 17.32
C ASP A 153 12.39 -18.79 16.09
N ASP A 154 12.32 -19.68 15.09
CA ASP A 154 13.10 -19.50 13.87
C ASP A 154 12.56 -18.36 13.00
N ALA A 155 11.24 -18.16 12.95
CA ALA A 155 10.66 -16.98 12.31
C ALA A 155 11.15 -15.68 12.97
N TRP A 156 11.24 -15.64 14.30
CA TRP A 156 11.78 -14.50 15.03
C TRP A 156 13.27 -14.27 14.74
N LYS A 157 14.08 -15.33 14.64
CA LYS A 157 15.49 -15.23 14.23
C LYS A 157 15.64 -14.63 12.84
N VAL A 158 14.79 -15.03 11.89
CA VAL A 158 14.79 -14.46 10.54
C VAL A 158 14.46 -12.97 10.57
N ILE A 159 13.38 -12.57 11.24
CA ILE A 159 12.99 -11.15 11.37
C ILE A 159 14.11 -10.34 12.04
N SER A 160 14.71 -10.88 13.11
CA SER A 160 15.83 -10.23 13.81
C SER A 160 17.06 -10.09 12.92
N THR A 161 17.34 -11.10 12.08
CA THR A 161 18.44 -11.05 11.12
C THR A 161 18.19 -9.98 10.07
N LEU A 162 17.00 -9.97 9.44
CA LEU A 162 16.63 -8.99 8.41
C LEU A 162 16.62 -7.55 8.95
N THR A 163 16.27 -7.37 10.23
CA THR A 163 16.22 -6.06 10.88
C THR A 163 17.48 -5.70 11.67
N SER A 164 18.53 -6.55 11.65
CA SER A 164 19.85 -6.23 12.22
C SER A 164 20.48 -5.00 11.56
N PHE A 165 21.48 -4.40 12.22
CA PHE A 165 22.07 -3.12 11.78
C PHE A 165 22.61 -3.25 10.35
N ASP A 166 23.50 -4.21 10.12
CA ASP A 166 24.16 -4.42 8.82
C ASP A 166 23.16 -4.71 7.69
N ASN A 167 22.15 -5.54 7.97
CA ASN A 167 21.15 -5.89 6.95
C ASN A 167 20.21 -4.74 6.65
N ASN A 168 19.81 -3.97 7.66
CA ASN A 168 18.96 -2.80 7.46
C ASN A 168 19.71 -1.66 6.76
N LEU A 169 20.98 -1.43 7.12
CA LEU A 169 21.88 -0.50 6.43
C LEU A 169 22.00 -0.86 4.95
N ARG A 170 22.34 -2.12 4.65
CA ARG A 170 22.46 -2.60 3.27
C ARG A 170 21.14 -2.47 2.50
N TYR A 171 20.01 -2.79 3.15
CA TYR A 171 18.70 -2.65 2.52
C TYR A 171 18.41 -1.20 2.15
N ASN A 172 18.54 -0.25 3.08
CA ASN A 172 18.20 1.15 2.82
C ASN A 172 19.11 1.79 1.77
N ILE A 173 20.40 1.43 1.74
CA ILE A 173 21.33 1.87 0.69
C ILE A 173 20.87 1.37 -0.69
N ASN A 174 20.61 0.06 -0.80
CA ASN A 174 20.29 -0.56 -2.08
C ASN A 174 18.90 -0.19 -2.62
N SER A 175 17.95 0.13 -1.73
CA SER A 175 16.58 0.50 -2.09
C SER A 175 16.32 2.00 -2.07
N ALA A 176 17.34 2.81 -1.78
CA ALA A 176 17.21 4.24 -1.54
C ALA A 176 16.09 4.59 -0.53
N ALA A 177 15.84 3.70 0.43
CA ALA A 177 14.76 3.87 1.39
C ALA A 177 15.14 4.82 2.53
N VAL A 178 14.13 5.50 3.08
CA VAL A 178 14.27 6.27 4.32
C VAL A 178 14.40 5.33 5.52
N ALA A 179 15.51 5.44 6.25
CA ALA A 179 15.83 4.54 7.35
C ALA A 179 14.93 4.79 8.56
N VAL A 180 14.27 3.74 9.05
CA VAL A 180 13.45 3.78 10.27
C VAL A 180 14.28 3.62 11.55
N ARG A 181 15.45 2.98 11.43
CA ARG A 181 16.40 2.77 12.54
C ARG A 181 17.26 4.00 12.71
N LYS A 182 17.28 4.58 13.93
CA LYS A 182 18.04 5.80 14.23
C LYS A 182 19.55 5.64 14.05
N ASP A 183 20.09 4.48 14.39
CA ASP A 183 21.52 4.20 14.23
C ASP A 183 21.91 4.05 12.75
N VAL A 184 21.05 3.42 11.94
CA VAL A 184 21.24 3.38 10.47
C VAL A 184 21.09 4.77 9.86
N ALA A 185 20.10 5.56 10.29
CA ALA A 185 19.87 6.92 9.80
C ALA A 185 21.03 7.89 10.12
N ALA A 186 21.81 7.60 11.17
CA ALA A 186 22.99 8.37 11.55
C ALA A 186 24.30 7.86 10.92
N ASP A 187 24.27 6.72 10.22
CA ASP A 187 25.46 6.10 9.66
C ASP A 187 25.99 6.90 8.44
N PRO A 188 27.28 7.27 8.38
CA PRO A 188 27.86 8.00 7.25
C PRO A 188 27.78 7.25 5.92
N THR A 189 27.83 5.92 5.93
CA THR A 189 27.70 5.10 4.71
C THR A 189 26.29 5.16 4.16
N TYR A 190 25.27 5.27 5.03
CA TYR A 190 23.89 5.49 4.62
C TYR A 190 23.69 6.92 4.10
N THR A 191 24.03 7.93 4.90
CA THR A 191 23.79 9.34 4.55
C THR A 191 24.54 9.78 3.29
N GLY A 192 25.70 9.17 2.99
CA GLY A 192 26.44 9.38 1.76
C GLY A 192 26.06 8.48 0.57
N SER A 193 25.08 7.58 0.72
CA SER A 193 24.79 6.56 -0.31
C SER A 193 23.94 7.04 -1.48
N ASN A 194 23.11 8.06 -1.27
CA ASN A 194 22.20 8.56 -2.29
C ASN A 194 21.98 10.07 -2.12
N PRO A 195 22.14 10.87 -3.19
CA PRO A 195 22.07 12.33 -3.10
C PRO A 195 20.68 12.87 -2.72
N THR A 196 19.62 12.07 -2.84
CA THR A 196 18.25 12.49 -2.51
C THR A 196 17.84 12.17 -1.07
N LEU A 197 18.68 11.46 -0.31
CA LEU A 197 18.33 10.96 1.02
C LEU A 197 18.03 12.06 2.02
N GLU A 198 18.81 13.15 2.01
CA GLU A 198 18.60 14.28 2.90
C GLU A 198 17.23 14.92 2.64
N PHE A 199 16.89 15.12 1.36
CA PHE A 199 15.60 15.66 0.95
C PHE A 199 14.45 14.80 1.49
N PHE A 200 14.43 13.50 1.22
CA PHE A 200 13.33 12.64 1.65
C PHE A 200 13.28 12.46 3.18
N SER A 201 14.44 12.38 3.84
CA SER A 201 14.51 12.31 5.31
C SER A 201 13.96 13.58 5.97
N SER A 202 14.13 14.75 5.33
CA SER A 202 13.56 16.01 5.82
C SER A 202 12.03 16.07 5.81
N LEU A 203 11.37 15.17 5.07
CA LEU A 203 9.90 15.10 4.97
C LEU A 203 9.27 14.20 6.06
N VAL A 204 10.06 13.40 6.78
CA VAL A 204 9.58 12.51 7.85
C VAL A 204 8.76 13.26 8.92
N PRO A 205 9.15 14.47 9.39
CA PRO A 205 8.37 15.19 10.42
C PRO A 205 6.95 15.58 10.00
N VAL A 206 6.70 15.79 8.70
CA VAL A 206 5.38 16.19 8.17
C VAL A 206 4.57 15.02 7.60
N THR A 207 5.11 13.80 7.71
CA THR A 207 4.52 12.63 7.09
C THR A 207 3.26 12.16 7.78
N GLN A 208 2.28 11.72 7.00
CA GLN A 208 1.04 11.10 7.45
C GLN A 208 1.03 9.61 7.13
N TYR A 209 0.03 8.90 7.66
CA TYR A 209 -0.10 7.45 7.52
C TYR A 209 -1.53 7.06 7.17
N ARG A 210 -1.66 5.96 6.43
CA ARG A 210 -2.95 5.28 6.23
C ARG A 210 -3.56 4.89 7.59
N PRO A 211 -4.90 4.94 7.75
CA PRO A 211 -5.54 4.44 8.96
C PRO A 211 -5.22 2.96 9.18
N ALA A 212 -4.78 2.57 10.39
CA ALA A 212 -4.45 1.18 10.70
C ALA A 212 -5.69 0.26 10.65
N GLU A 213 -5.53 -0.93 10.04
CA GLU A 213 -6.55 -1.91 9.63
C GLU A 213 -7.75 -2.20 10.56
N HIS A 214 -7.69 -1.94 11.87
CA HIS A 214 -8.75 -2.38 12.79
C HIS A 214 -10.12 -1.70 12.55
N ARG A 215 -10.20 -0.74 11.61
CA ARG A 215 -11.38 0.09 11.42
C ARG A 215 -11.86 0.22 9.97
N LEU A 216 -11.27 -0.50 9.01
CA LEU A 216 -11.78 -0.54 7.62
C LEU A 216 -13.21 -1.10 7.60
N PRO A 217 -14.20 -0.41 7.00
CA PRO A 217 -15.55 -0.96 6.88
C PRO A 217 -15.48 -2.17 5.94
N ALA A 218 -16.14 -3.26 6.32
CA ALA A 218 -16.22 -4.51 5.55
C ALA A 218 -16.77 -4.38 4.10
N GLY A 219 -17.15 -3.17 3.67
CA GLY A 219 -17.63 -2.86 2.32
C GLY A 219 -16.53 -2.50 1.30
N VAL A 220 -15.31 -2.18 1.73
CA VAL A 220 -14.22 -1.79 0.80
C VAL A 220 -13.44 -3.01 0.27
N GLN A 221 -13.53 -4.15 0.96
CA GLN A 221 -12.82 -5.39 0.62
C GLN A 221 -13.76 -6.50 0.11
N ARG A 222 -14.72 -6.20 -0.78
CA ARG A 222 -15.48 -7.27 -1.45
C ARG A 222 -14.93 -7.54 -2.84
N ASP A 223 -14.25 -8.68 -2.95
CA ASP A 223 -13.95 -9.37 -4.20
C ASP A 223 -15.27 -9.63 -4.98
N PRO A 224 -15.40 -9.19 -6.26
CA PRO A 224 -16.61 -9.40 -7.04
C PRO A 224 -16.89 -10.89 -7.35
N GLY A 225 -15.95 -11.79 -7.05
CA GLY A 225 -16.03 -13.21 -7.44
C GLY A 225 -16.83 -14.14 -6.52
N ARG A 226 -17.40 -13.67 -5.41
CA ARG A 226 -18.17 -14.52 -4.48
C ARG A 226 -19.52 -13.91 -4.15
N ASP A 227 -20.41 -13.88 -5.14
CA ASP A 227 -21.84 -13.88 -4.84
C ASP A 227 -22.42 -15.28 -5.02
N GLY A 228 -22.91 -15.81 -3.91
CA GLY A 228 -23.43 -17.17 -3.80
C GLY A 228 -24.66 -17.34 -4.68
N GLY A 229 -24.52 -18.14 -5.74
CA GLY A 229 -25.61 -18.53 -6.61
C GLY A 229 -26.77 -19.14 -5.83
N ARG A 230 -27.83 -18.36 -5.60
CA ARG A 230 -29.15 -18.87 -5.22
C ARG A 230 -29.74 -19.61 -6.42
N ARG A 231 -29.59 -20.94 -6.44
CA ARG A 231 -30.30 -21.79 -7.38
C ARG A 231 -31.80 -21.78 -7.03
N HIS A 232 -32.61 -21.15 -7.87
CA HIS A 232 -34.05 -21.34 -7.89
C HIS A 232 -34.37 -22.82 -8.19
N ARG A 233 -35.09 -23.49 -7.28
CA ARG A 233 -35.74 -24.78 -7.51
C ARG A 233 -37.17 -24.52 -7.98
N SER A 234 -37.48 -24.81 -9.24
CA SER A 234 -38.84 -25.03 -9.75
C SER A 234 -39.08 -26.55 -9.87
N GLY A 235 -40.26 -27.00 -9.45
CA GLY A 235 -40.58 -28.41 -9.24
C GLY A 235 -41.27 -29.14 -10.40
N GLN A 236 -41.44 -30.45 -10.15
CA GLN A 236 -42.25 -31.50 -10.80
C GLN A 236 -41.63 -32.32 -11.96
N PRO A 237 -42.06 -33.58 -12.19
CA PRO A 237 -42.20 -34.67 -11.20
C PRO A 237 -41.61 -36.03 -11.69
N ARG A 238 -41.69 -37.01 -10.78
CA ARG A 238 -41.12 -38.36 -10.77
C ARG A 238 -41.36 -39.24 -12.02
N ARG A 239 -40.35 -40.04 -12.37
CA ARG A 239 -40.50 -41.41 -12.92
C ARG A 239 -39.52 -42.35 -12.21
N GLY A 240 -40.02 -43.50 -11.79
CA GLY A 240 -39.33 -44.43 -10.89
C GLY A 240 -38.39 -45.42 -11.56
N ARG A 241 -37.65 -46.14 -10.72
CA ARG A 241 -37.35 -47.57 -10.88
C ARG A 241 -36.90 -48.13 -9.53
N GLU A 242 -37.43 -49.31 -9.25
CA GLU A 242 -37.19 -50.16 -8.09
C GLU A 242 -35.76 -50.72 -8.06
N GLY A 243 -35.31 -51.17 -6.88
CA GLY A 243 -34.28 -52.20 -6.81
C GLY A 243 -33.34 -52.16 -5.61
N LEU A 244 -33.63 -53.04 -4.65
CA LEU A 244 -32.69 -53.76 -3.76
C LEU A 244 -32.12 -53.09 -2.50
N ARG A 245 -32.71 -53.52 -1.37
CA ARG A 245 -32.18 -53.52 -0.01
C ARG A 245 -31.14 -54.64 0.20
N ARG A 246 -30.05 -54.35 0.91
CA ARG A 246 -29.37 -55.12 2.00
C ARG A 246 -28.44 -54.10 2.70
N GLY A 247 -28.26 -53.93 4.01
CA GLY A 247 -28.62 -54.65 5.22
C GLY A 247 -27.38 -54.73 6.13
N ARG A 248 -27.41 -54.11 7.33
CA ARG A 248 -26.60 -54.25 8.58
C ARG A 248 -26.07 -52.91 9.10
N GLN A 249 -26.64 -52.38 10.21
CA GLN A 249 -26.33 -52.62 11.63
C GLN A 249 -25.06 -51.92 12.12
N GLY A 250 -25.20 -51.03 13.13
CA GLY A 250 -24.06 -50.46 13.85
C GLY A 250 -24.39 -49.25 14.72
N HIS A 251 -24.89 -49.52 15.93
CA HIS A 251 -24.83 -48.72 17.17
C HIS A 251 -25.25 -47.24 17.25
N ARG A 252 -26.32 -47.04 18.04
CA ARG A 252 -26.59 -45.85 18.86
C ARG A 252 -25.61 -45.75 20.03
N ARG A 253 -25.10 -44.55 20.34
CA ARG A 253 -24.97 -44.03 21.72
C ARG A 253 -25.31 -42.52 21.74
N ARG A 254 -26.10 -42.14 22.73
CA ARG A 254 -26.50 -40.78 23.12
C ARG A 254 -25.54 -40.24 24.20
N GLY A 255 -25.46 -38.91 24.30
CA GLY A 255 -24.93 -38.11 25.43
C GLY A 255 -24.45 -36.75 24.91
N GLN A 256 -25.31 -35.72 24.84
CA GLN A 256 -25.46 -34.59 25.81
C GLN A 256 -24.19 -33.72 25.92
N ASP A 257 -24.21 -32.53 25.29
CA ASP A 257 -24.46 -31.18 25.85
C ASP A 257 -23.21 -30.58 26.53
N ARG A 258 -22.55 -29.60 25.89
CA ARG A 258 -22.62 -28.15 26.19
C ARG A 258 -21.99 -27.78 27.54
N ASP A 259 -20.80 -27.18 27.50
CA ASP A 259 -20.64 -25.76 27.86
C ASP A 259 -19.20 -25.27 27.66
N ALA A 260 -19.13 -24.05 27.13
CA ALA A 260 -17.91 -23.32 26.82
C ALA A 260 -17.57 -22.37 27.97
N VAL A 261 -16.35 -22.45 28.49
CA VAL A 261 -15.71 -21.35 29.23
C VAL A 261 -14.23 -21.33 28.84
N SER A 262 -13.89 -20.54 27.83
CA SER A 262 -12.50 -20.17 27.55
C SER A 262 -12.22 -18.85 28.25
N ARG A 263 -11.43 -18.92 29.33
CA ARG A 263 -10.86 -17.75 30.00
C ARG A 263 -9.83 -17.12 29.06
N ARG A 264 -9.97 -15.82 28.78
CA ARG A 264 -8.93 -14.99 28.19
C ARG A 264 -8.05 -14.48 29.33
N GLU A 265 -6.76 -14.78 29.28
CA GLU A 265 -5.75 -14.06 30.06
C GLU A 265 -5.12 -13.01 29.16
N GLU A 266 -5.23 -11.75 29.59
CA GLU A 266 -4.58 -10.60 28.97
C GLU A 266 -3.11 -10.56 29.37
N PHE A 267 -2.21 -10.64 28.39
CA PHE A 267 -0.79 -10.42 28.60
C PHE A 267 -0.45 -8.94 28.39
N ARG A 268 -0.03 -8.25 29.46
CA ARG A 268 0.48 -6.87 29.41
C ARG A 268 1.99 -6.85 29.21
N TRP A 269 2.45 -6.02 28.28
CA TRP A 269 3.87 -5.67 28.10
C TRP A 269 4.34 -4.71 29.21
N PRO A 270 5.56 -4.90 29.77
CA PRO A 270 6.18 -3.91 30.65
C PRO A 270 6.77 -2.74 29.84
N ARG A 271 6.77 -1.58 30.51
CA ARG A 271 7.16 -0.25 30.01
C ARG A 271 8.65 -0.12 29.74
#